data_AF-A0A6J4LHV9-F1
#
_entry.id   AF-A0A6J4LHV9-F1
#
_cell.length_a   1.000
_cell.length_b   1.000
_cell.length_c   1.000
_cell.angle_alpha   90.00
_cell.angle_beta   90.00
_cell.angle_gamma   90.00
#
_symmetry.space_group_name_H-M   'P 1'
#
loop_
_entity.id
_entity.type
_entity.pdbx_description
1 polymer ?
#
loop_
_entity_poly.entity_id
_entity_poly.type
_entity_poly.pdbx_seq_one_letter_code
_entity_poly.pdbx_strand_id
1 'polypeptide(L)'
;MKPRALLLLLSLAFIAPAAQATPPDAAWRARETARIQAHLLGAERMMESRDVSRLSVSQREARGRALAALRRYREAGRFPHNHQRPGFTPVFVDEHGTPCAMAYLIAESGSRALVRRVAATANLARIRELAPDPELAAWLRANGMTVAEAARVQPAYDGSGGNIDVSDEFVAPYAVASGLTAVANAGLMYLNHRASTPGWHRTWGGIGLLGGATQTAMGLSAWSDSDYRPFAAFNAAFGAASMVMGVRGLLHPDREEPLVAPVATRDGVGLVASLKF
;
A
#
# COMPACT_ATOMS: atom_id res chain seq x y z
N MET A 1 -57.01 11.88 17.06
CA MET A 1 -56.15 12.37 15.95
C MET A 1 -54.70 12.39 16.44
N LYS A 2 -53.79 11.62 15.82
CA LYS A 2 -52.34 11.65 16.08
C LYS A 2 -51.65 11.99 14.75
N PRO A 3 -50.75 12.98 14.67
CA PRO A 3 -50.02 13.21 13.44
C PRO A 3 -48.91 12.16 13.32
N ARG A 4 -48.92 11.44 12.20
CA ARG A 4 -47.85 10.56 11.76
C ARG A 4 -46.73 11.44 11.20
N ALA A 5 -45.60 11.53 11.89
CA ALA A 5 -44.38 12.09 11.31
C ALA A 5 -43.72 11.00 10.46
N LEU A 6 -44.11 10.99 9.19
CA LEU A 6 -43.40 10.38 8.08
C LEU A 6 -42.10 11.17 7.88
N LEU A 7 -40.94 10.54 8.01
CA LEU A 7 -39.67 11.11 7.55
C LEU A 7 -39.02 10.11 6.61
N LEU A 8 -38.94 10.54 5.36
CA LEU A 8 -38.45 9.82 4.20
C LEU A 8 -37.05 9.25 4.43
N LEU A 9 -36.89 7.96 4.17
CA LEU A 9 -35.62 7.36 3.80
C LEU A 9 -35.23 7.90 2.41
N LEU A 10 -34.34 8.88 2.37
CA LEU A 10 -33.65 9.26 1.14
C LEU A 10 -32.60 8.18 0.86
N SER A 11 -32.97 7.22 0.01
CA SER A 11 -32.05 6.26 -0.60
C SER A 11 -31.13 7.00 -1.58
N LEU A 12 -29.95 7.39 -1.13
CA LEU A 12 -28.82 7.65 -2.03
C LEU A 12 -28.31 6.31 -2.56
N ALA A 13 -28.94 5.86 -3.65
CA ALA A 13 -28.35 4.85 -4.52
C ALA A 13 -27.13 5.46 -5.20
N PHE A 14 -25.94 5.26 -4.62
CA PHE A 14 -24.70 5.33 -5.39
C PHE A 14 -24.71 4.15 -6.34
N ILE A 15 -25.10 4.39 -7.59
CA ILE A 15 -24.71 3.53 -8.70
C ILE A 15 -23.18 3.66 -8.78
N ALA A 16 -22.48 2.70 -8.16
CA ALA A 16 -21.06 2.54 -8.42
C ALA A 16 -20.92 2.28 -9.93
N PRO A 17 -20.19 3.11 -10.70
CA PRO A 17 -19.88 2.73 -12.06
C PRO A 17 -19.14 1.40 -11.97
N ALA A 18 -19.59 0.41 -12.75
CA ALA A 18 -18.84 -0.82 -12.95
C ALA A 18 -17.40 -0.42 -13.26
N ALA A 19 -16.46 -0.86 -12.43
CA ALA A 19 -15.05 -0.53 -12.51
C ALA A 19 -14.51 -1.00 -13.87
N GLN A 20 -14.61 -0.14 -14.87
CA GLN A 20 -13.78 -0.21 -16.05
C GLN A 20 -12.35 0.01 -15.54
N ALA A 21 -11.45 -0.90 -15.87
CA ALA A 21 -10.05 -0.81 -15.46
C ALA A 21 -9.49 0.53 -15.94
N THR A 22 -9.41 1.49 -15.02
CA THR A 22 -8.85 2.81 -15.27
C THR A 22 -7.38 2.62 -15.68
N PRO A 23 -6.87 3.34 -16.69
CA PRO A 23 -5.43 3.38 -16.93
C PRO A 23 -4.74 3.75 -15.62
N PRO A 24 -3.57 3.18 -15.30
CA PRO A 24 -2.91 3.47 -14.04
C PRO A 24 -2.83 4.99 -13.84
N ASP A 25 -3.42 5.44 -12.74
CA ASP A 25 -3.42 6.85 -12.37
C ASP A 25 -1.97 7.34 -12.20
N ALA A 26 -1.77 8.66 -12.24
CA ALA A 26 -0.41 9.22 -12.14
C ALA A 26 0.33 8.75 -10.87
N ALA A 27 -0.42 8.44 -9.81
CA ALA A 27 0.11 7.90 -8.55
C ALA A 27 0.67 6.48 -8.72
N TRP A 28 -0.03 5.57 -9.42
CA TRP A 28 0.51 4.24 -9.73
C TRP A 28 1.80 4.34 -10.55
N ARG A 29 1.83 5.19 -11.59
CA ARG A 29 3.02 5.35 -12.44
C ARG A 29 4.22 5.88 -11.65
N ALA A 30 3.98 6.81 -10.72
CA ALA A 30 5.02 7.31 -9.83
C ALA A 30 5.56 6.21 -8.90
N ARG A 31 4.67 5.42 -8.28
CA ARG A 31 5.06 4.27 -7.42
C ARG A 31 5.83 3.22 -8.21
N GLU A 32 5.38 2.87 -9.41
CA GLU A 32 6.04 1.87 -10.24
C GLU A 32 7.42 2.35 -10.71
N THR A 33 7.54 3.63 -11.09
CA THR A 33 8.82 4.26 -11.40
C THR A 33 9.77 4.19 -10.20
N ALA A 34 9.30 4.55 -9.00
CA ALA A 34 10.10 4.50 -7.78
C ALA A 34 10.55 3.07 -7.44
N ARG A 35 9.66 2.08 -7.59
CA ARG A 35 9.97 0.65 -7.38
C ARG A 35 11.08 0.18 -8.32
N ILE A 36 10.95 0.48 -9.63
CA ILE A 36 11.98 0.11 -10.61
C ILE A 36 13.29 0.84 -10.32
N GLN A 37 13.25 2.12 -9.96
CA GLN A 37 14.46 2.87 -9.60
C GLN A 37 15.19 2.27 -8.41
N ALA A 38 14.46 1.93 -7.34
CA ALA A 38 15.03 1.31 -6.16
C ALA A 38 15.59 -0.09 -6.47
N HIS A 39 14.88 -0.87 -7.30
CA HIS A 39 15.36 -2.17 -7.77
C HIS A 39 16.68 -2.06 -8.53
N LEU A 40 16.78 -1.09 -9.46
CA LEU A 40 17.98 -0.84 -10.27
C LEU A 40 19.14 -0.32 -9.42
N LEU A 41 18.88 0.53 -8.42
CA LEU A 41 19.89 0.96 -7.45
C LEU A 41 20.48 -0.25 -6.70
N GLY A 42 19.65 -1.22 -6.31
CA GLY A 42 20.11 -2.46 -5.71
C GLY A 42 20.95 -3.32 -6.67
N ALA A 43 20.61 -3.33 -7.97
CA ALA A 43 21.39 -4.01 -8.99
C ALA A 43 22.75 -3.34 -9.22
N GLU A 44 22.78 -2.00 -9.32
CA GLU A 44 24.00 -1.18 -9.40
C GLU A 44 24.95 -1.52 -8.24
N ARG A 45 24.47 -1.40 -6.99
CA ARG A 45 25.28 -1.68 -5.78
C ARG A 45 25.82 -3.09 -5.76
N MET A 46 24.99 -4.09 -6.10
CA MET A 46 25.43 -5.48 -6.17
C MET A 46 26.52 -5.67 -7.22
N MET A 47 26.40 -5.03 -8.38
CA MET A 47 27.40 -5.12 -9.44
C MET A 47 28.68 -4.35 -9.10
N GLU A 48 28.59 -3.21 -8.42
CA GLU A 48 29.74 -2.43 -7.94
C GLU A 48 30.54 -3.18 -6.86
N SER A 49 29.89 -3.97 -6.01
CA SER A 49 30.54 -4.71 -4.92
C SER A 49 31.23 -6.01 -5.35
N ARG A 50 31.19 -6.36 -6.64
CA ARG A 50 31.74 -7.64 -7.14
C ARG A 50 33.24 -7.58 -7.28
N ASP A 51 33.89 -8.69 -6.96
CA ASP A 51 35.30 -8.89 -7.31
C ASP A 51 35.46 -8.99 -8.83
N VAL A 52 36.18 -8.04 -9.40
CA VAL A 52 36.47 -7.92 -10.83
C VAL A 52 37.95 -8.13 -11.15
N SER A 53 38.73 -8.66 -10.20
CA SER A 53 40.17 -8.92 -10.35
C SER A 53 40.47 -9.84 -11.55
N ARG A 54 39.58 -10.80 -11.82
CA ARG A 54 39.72 -11.77 -12.93
C ARG A 54 39.31 -11.24 -14.29
N LEU A 55 38.72 -10.04 -14.37
CA LEU A 55 38.36 -9.43 -15.65
C LEU A 55 39.62 -8.85 -16.34
N SER A 56 39.61 -8.79 -17.66
CA SER A 56 40.60 -8.01 -18.40
C SER A 56 40.37 -6.50 -18.19
N VAL A 57 41.37 -5.69 -18.55
CA VAL A 57 41.25 -4.21 -18.55
C VAL A 57 40.05 -3.76 -19.37
N SER A 58 39.93 -4.26 -20.61
CA SER A 58 38.84 -3.93 -21.52
C SER A 58 37.45 -4.29 -20.96
N GLN A 59 37.33 -5.43 -20.28
CA GLN A 59 36.07 -5.85 -19.64
C GLN A 59 35.73 -4.96 -18.43
N ARG A 60 36.71 -4.55 -17.63
CA ARG A 60 36.48 -3.61 -16.52
C ARG A 60 35.99 -2.25 -17.03
N GLU A 61 36.59 -1.75 -18.10
CA GLU A 61 36.14 -0.49 -18.72
C GLU A 61 34.73 -0.61 -19.30
N ALA A 62 34.45 -1.70 -20.02
CA ALA A 62 33.11 -1.96 -20.57
C ALA A 62 32.06 -2.10 -19.46
N ARG A 63 32.39 -2.81 -18.37
CA ARG A 63 31.56 -2.91 -17.18
C ARG A 63 31.30 -1.55 -16.54
N GLY A 64 32.32 -0.70 -16.44
CA GLY A 64 32.19 0.68 -15.94
C GLY A 64 31.25 1.52 -16.80
N ARG A 65 31.35 1.40 -18.14
CA ARG A 65 30.41 2.05 -19.08
C ARG A 65 28.98 1.53 -18.91
N ALA A 66 28.80 0.22 -18.74
CA ALA A 66 27.48 -0.37 -18.51
C ALA A 66 26.86 0.10 -17.19
N LEU A 67 27.63 0.17 -16.10
CA LEU A 67 27.16 0.71 -14.81
C LEU A 67 26.78 2.19 -14.91
N ALA A 68 27.60 3.00 -15.57
CA ALA A 68 27.28 4.41 -15.82
C ALA A 68 26.02 4.58 -16.68
N ALA A 69 25.83 3.74 -17.69
CA ALA A 69 24.61 3.72 -18.50
C ALA A 69 23.38 3.29 -17.68
N LEU A 70 23.52 2.30 -16.80
CA LEU A 70 22.44 1.85 -15.92
C LEU A 70 21.99 2.97 -14.97
N ARG A 71 22.96 3.70 -14.40
CA ARG A 71 22.68 4.87 -13.55
C ARG A 71 21.90 5.95 -14.29
N ARG A 72 22.31 6.31 -15.51
CA ARG A 72 21.57 7.26 -16.36
C ARG A 72 20.14 6.77 -16.66
N TYR A 73 20.00 5.49 -17.00
CA TYR A 73 18.70 4.89 -17.28
C TYR A 73 17.76 4.93 -16.06
N ARG A 74 18.28 4.57 -14.87
CA ARG A 74 17.55 4.66 -13.60
C ARG A 74 17.09 6.08 -13.32
N GLU A 75 17.99 7.06 -13.43
CA GLU A 75 17.71 8.47 -13.14
C GLU A 75 16.71 9.08 -14.13
N ALA A 76 16.75 8.67 -15.39
CA ALA A 76 15.80 9.12 -16.40
C ALA A 76 14.35 8.63 -16.15
N GLY A 77 14.16 7.50 -15.46
CA GLY A 77 12.84 7.00 -15.09
C GLY A 77 11.93 6.60 -16.27
N ARG A 78 12.50 6.43 -17.48
CA ARG A 78 11.76 6.08 -18.70
C ARG A 78 11.76 4.58 -18.89
N PHE A 79 10.82 3.90 -18.25
CA PHE A 79 10.70 2.45 -18.26
C PHE A 79 9.60 1.97 -19.23
N PRO A 80 9.75 0.78 -19.84
CA PRO A 80 8.76 0.28 -20.78
C PRO A 80 7.48 -0.16 -20.08
N HIS A 81 6.36 -0.05 -20.78
CA HIS A 81 5.07 -0.54 -20.33
C HIS A 81 4.69 -1.80 -21.11
N ASN A 82 4.31 -2.88 -20.41
CA ASN A 82 3.83 -4.08 -21.09
C ASN A 82 2.31 -4.03 -21.26
N HIS A 83 1.86 -3.70 -22.46
CA HIS A 83 0.45 -3.77 -22.85
C HIS A 83 0.11 -5.07 -23.61
N GLN A 84 1.10 -5.91 -23.93
CA GLN A 84 0.95 -7.13 -24.73
C GLN A 84 0.32 -8.28 -23.93
N ARG A 85 0.55 -8.34 -22.62
CA ARG A 85 0.02 -9.39 -21.73
C ARG A 85 -0.42 -8.79 -20.38
N PRO A 86 -1.59 -9.19 -19.86
CA PRO A 86 -1.96 -8.85 -18.49
C PRO A 86 -0.93 -9.37 -17.47
N GLY A 87 -0.69 -8.60 -16.41
CA GLY A 87 0.23 -8.96 -15.33
C GLY A 87 1.67 -8.48 -15.54
N PHE A 88 2.55 -8.82 -14.60
CA PHE A 88 3.94 -8.35 -14.56
C PHE A 88 4.84 -9.08 -15.55
N THR A 89 4.50 -9.17 -16.83
CA THR A 89 5.32 -9.89 -17.81
C THR A 89 6.51 -9.03 -18.25
N PRO A 90 7.74 -9.57 -18.40
CA PRO A 90 8.84 -8.80 -18.98
C PRO A 90 8.51 -8.32 -20.39
N VAL A 91 9.05 -7.18 -20.77
CA VAL A 91 9.06 -6.71 -22.16
C VAL A 91 10.44 -6.15 -22.47
N PHE A 92 11.05 -6.58 -23.57
CA PHE A 92 12.40 -6.16 -23.94
C PHE A 92 12.40 -4.76 -24.54
N VAL A 93 11.44 -4.49 -25.45
CA VAL A 93 11.09 -3.17 -25.99
C VAL A 93 9.57 -3.08 -26.09
N ASP A 94 8.96 -2.01 -25.54
CA ASP A 94 7.51 -1.80 -25.63
C ASP A 94 7.05 -1.27 -27.00
N GLU A 95 5.74 -1.13 -27.20
CA GLU A 95 5.15 -0.63 -28.45
C GLU A 95 5.54 0.82 -28.77
N HIS A 96 6.00 1.59 -27.78
CA HIS A 96 6.47 2.95 -27.94
C HIS A 96 7.97 3.02 -28.26
N GLY A 97 8.63 1.86 -28.38
CA GLY A 97 10.06 1.77 -28.61
C GLY A 97 10.90 2.03 -27.36
N THR A 98 10.30 2.02 -26.18
CA THR A 98 11.02 2.16 -24.90
C THR A 98 11.72 0.85 -24.59
N PRO A 99 13.05 0.83 -24.47
CA PRO A 99 13.78 -0.38 -24.09
C PRO A 99 13.68 -0.63 -22.59
N CYS A 100 13.69 -1.90 -22.16
CA CYS A 100 13.99 -2.23 -20.77
C CYS A 100 15.46 -1.92 -20.43
N ALA A 101 15.81 -1.98 -19.13
CA ALA A 101 17.16 -1.69 -18.67
C ALA A 101 18.24 -2.49 -19.43
N MET A 102 18.02 -3.80 -19.63
CA MET A 102 18.98 -4.63 -20.37
C MET A 102 19.06 -4.27 -21.85
N ALA A 103 17.92 -4.02 -22.51
CA ALA A 103 17.89 -3.58 -23.89
C ALA A 103 18.60 -2.23 -24.06
N TYR A 104 18.43 -1.32 -23.11
CA TYR A 104 19.10 -0.03 -23.08
C TYR A 104 20.63 -0.18 -22.96
N LEU A 105 21.12 -1.01 -22.04
CA LEU A 105 22.56 -1.26 -21.89
C LEU A 105 23.19 -1.82 -23.17
N ILE A 106 22.52 -2.77 -23.82
CA ILE A 106 22.99 -3.38 -25.07
C ILE A 106 22.98 -2.34 -26.20
N ALA A 107 21.94 -1.49 -26.27
CA ALA A 107 21.86 -0.45 -27.29
C ALA A 107 22.95 0.62 -27.12
N GLU A 108 23.21 1.05 -25.88
CA GLU A 108 24.22 2.06 -25.54
C GLU A 108 25.65 1.58 -25.81
N SER A 109 25.90 0.26 -25.77
CA SER A 109 27.19 -0.30 -26.15
C SER A 109 27.40 -0.41 -27.67
N GLY A 110 26.43 0.02 -28.49
CA GLY A 110 26.45 -0.09 -29.94
C GLY A 110 25.81 -1.36 -30.52
N SER A 111 25.32 -2.29 -29.68
CA SER A 111 24.78 -3.59 -30.11
C SER A 111 23.28 -3.52 -30.44
N ARG A 112 22.83 -2.47 -31.14
CA ARG A 112 21.41 -2.24 -31.47
C ARG A 112 20.79 -3.35 -32.33
N ALA A 113 21.59 -4.06 -33.13
CA ALA A 113 21.12 -5.20 -33.93
C ALA A 113 20.65 -6.37 -33.04
N LEU A 114 21.39 -6.66 -31.97
CA LEU A 114 21.00 -7.64 -30.95
C LEU A 114 19.65 -7.28 -30.33
N VAL A 115 19.46 -6.01 -29.95
CA VAL A 115 18.20 -5.53 -29.37
C VAL A 115 17.03 -5.74 -30.31
N ARG A 116 17.17 -5.33 -31.59
CA ARG A 116 16.11 -5.53 -32.59
C ARG A 116 15.77 -7.00 -32.79
N ARG A 117 16.76 -7.89 -32.83
CA ARG A 117 16.51 -9.33 -32.98
C ARG A 117 15.74 -9.87 -31.78
N VAL A 118 16.22 -9.62 -30.55
CA VAL A 118 15.58 -10.12 -29.33
C VAL A 118 14.15 -9.59 -29.21
N ALA A 119 13.92 -8.30 -29.51
CA ALA A 119 12.57 -7.73 -29.53
C ALA A 119 11.66 -8.39 -30.58
N ALA A 120 12.20 -8.85 -31.71
CA ALA A 120 11.42 -9.52 -32.75
C ALA A 120 11.14 -11.00 -32.45
N THR A 121 12.07 -11.71 -31.81
CA THR A 121 11.99 -13.17 -31.65
C THR A 121 11.60 -13.62 -30.25
N ALA A 122 11.84 -12.79 -29.23
CA ALA A 122 11.74 -13.17 -27.82
C ALA A 122 11.44 -11.96 -26.91
N ASN A 123 10.56 -11.05 -27.33
CA ASN A 123 10.31 -9.78 -26.62
C ASN A 123 9.87 -9.94 -25.16
N LEU A 124 9.25 -11.07 -24.83
CA LEU A 124 8.74 -11.38 -23.50
C LEU A 124 9.64 -12.35 -22.72
N ALA A 125 10.88 -12.56 -23.17
CA ALA A 125 11.81 -13.46 -22.51
C ALA A 125 12.59 -12.77 -21.38
N ARG A 126 12.86 -13.52 -20.33
CA ARG A 126 13.78 -13.16 -19.23
C ARG A 126 15.23 -13.37 -19.69
N ILE A 127 16.16 -12.63 -19.09
CA ILE A 127 17.60 -12.82 -19.39
C ILE A 127 18.07 -14.26 -19.15
N ARG A 128 17.52 -14.93 -18.13
CA ARG A 128 17.86 -16.35 -17.86
C ARG A 128 17.43 -17.27 -19.00
N GLU A 129 16.32 -16.98 -19.66
CA GLU A 129 15.80 -17.75 -20.80
C GLU A 129 16.60 -17.44 -22.07
N LEU A 130 17.09 -16.21 -22.20
CA LEU A 130 17.97 -15.78 -23.29
C LEU A 130 19.44 -16.19 -23.08
N ALA A 131 19.81 -16.75 -21.94
CA ALA A 131 21.20 -17.12 -21.63
C ALA A 131 21.86 -18.05 -22.67
N PRO A 132 21.14 -18.97 -23.34
CA PRO A 132 21.69 -19.77 -24.43
C PRO A 132 21.90 -19.00 -25.75
N ASP A 133 21.40 -17.77 -25.91
CA ASP A 133 21.65 -16.95 -27.12
C ASP A 133 23.15 -16.62 -27.19
N PRO A 134 23.86 -17.04 -28.26
CA PRO A 134 25.31 -16.91 -28.34
C PRO A 134 25.77 -15.45 -28.44
N GLU A 135 24.98 -14.58 -29.04
CA GLU A 135 25.33 -13.16 -29.19
C GLU A 135 25.10 -12.39 -27.88
N LEU A 136 24.02 -12.69 -27.15
CA LEU A 136 23.83 -12.17 -25.79
C LEU A 136 24.95 -12.66 -24.87
N ALA A 137 25.28 -13.95 -24.91
CA ALA A 137 26.37 -14.51 -24.12
C ALA A 137 27.73 -13.86 -24.46
N ALA A 138 27.99 -13.60 -25.75
CA ALA A 138 29.19 -12.89 -26.18
C ALA A 138 29.21 -11.44 -25.68
N TRP A 139 28.08 -10.74 -25.78
CA TRP A 139 27.93 -9.38 -25.27
C TRP A 139 28.17 -9.29 -23.77
N LEU A 140 27.57 -10.20 -22.98
CA LEU A 140 27.76 -10.26 -21.53
C LEU A 140 29.23 -10.46 -21.16
N ARG A 141 29.90 -11.40 -21.83
CA ARG A 141 31.33 -11.67 -21.63
C ARG A 141 32.20 -10.46 -21.96
N ALA A 142 31.93 -9.78 -23.07
CA ALA A 142 32.66 -8.59 -23.49
C ALA A 142 32.48 -7.42 -22.50
N ASN A 143 31.30 -7.32 -21.88
CA ASN A 143 31.00 -6.30 -20.87
C ASN A 143 31.34 -6.72 -19.43
N GLY A 144 32.02 -7.86 -19.25
CA GLY A 144 32.41 -8.36 -17.93
C GLY A 144 31.21 -8.59 -17.01
N MET A 145 30.07 -9.01 -17.57
CA MET A 145 28.83 -9.30 -16.85
C MET A 145 28.53 -10.79 -16.88
N THR A 146 28.03 -11.30 -15.76
CA THR A 146 27.48 -12.66 -15.67
C THR A 146 25.99 -12.65 -16.03
N VAL A 147 25.46 -13.82 -16.41
CA VAL A 147 24.01 -14.00 -16.63
C VAL A 147 23.22 -13.67 -15.36
N ALA A 148 23.75 -14.01 -14.17
CA ALA A 148 23.10 -13.72 -12.90
C ALA A 148 22.99 -12.21 -12.63
N GLU A 149 24.04 -11.44 -12.94
CA GLU A 149 24.02 -9.99 -12.81
C GLU A 149 23.05 -9.35 -13.81
N ALA A 150 23.09 -9.77 -15.07
CA ALA A 150 22.16 -9.28 -16.09
C ALA A 150 20.71 -9.64 -15.77
N ALA A 151 20.46 -10.81 -15.18
CA ALA A 151 19.13 -11.19 -14.68
C ALA A 151 18.71 -10.35 -13.46
N ARG A 152 19.63 -9.88 -12.62
CA ARG A 152 19.34 -9.01 -11.47
C ARG A 152 19.00 -7.58 -11.87
N VAL A 153 19.38 -7.15 -13.08
CA VAL A 153 18.97 -5.87 -13.68
C VAL A 153 17.49 -5.90 -14.09
N GLN A 154 16.93 -7.08 -14.35
CA GLN A 154 15.50 -7.25 -14.58
C GLN A 154 14.72 -7.27 -13.25
N PRO A 155 13.66 -6.46 -13.10
CA PRO A 155 12.76 -6.55 -11.95
C PRO A 155 12.06 -7.91 -11.87
N ALA A 156 11.52 -8.24 -10.69
CA ALA A 156 10.67 -9.41 -10.55
C ALA A 156 9.35 -9.20 -11.32
N TYR A 157 8.94 -10.25 -12.03
CA TYR A 157 7.88 -10.26 -13.05
C TYR A 157 6.79 -11.30 -12.77
N ASP A 158 6.66 -11.68 -11.51
CA ASP A 158 5.71 -12.67 -11.00
C ASP A 158 4.58 -12.02 -10.19
N GLY A 159 4.52 -10.68 -10.19
CA GLY A 159 3.66 -9.91 -9.30
C GLY A 159 4.05 -9.99 -7.83
N SER A 160 5.06 -10.78 -7.48
CA SER A 160 5.75 -10.67 -6.19
C SER A 160 6.72 -9.48 -6.19
N GLY A 161 7.05 -8.95 -7.37
CA GLY A 161 7.56 -7.59 -7.57
C GLY A 161 8.80 -7.21 -6.77
N GLY A 162 9.47 -8.16 -6.10
CA GLY A 162 10.43 -7.88 -5.06
C GLY A 162 9.80 -7.06 -3.93
N ASN A 163 9.58 -7.71 -2.80
CA ASN A 163 9.85 -7.08 -1.51
C ASN A 163 11.27 -6.47 -1.58
N ILE A 164 11.39 -5.23 -2.07
CA ILE A 164 12.06 -4.27 -1.23
C ILE A 164 11.13 -4.18 -0.03
N ASP A 165 11.68 -4.33 1.15
CA ASP A 165 11.00 -4.07 2.41
C ASP A 165 10.69 -2.56 2.52
N VAL A 166 9.87 -2.07 1.58
CA VAL A 166 9.10 -0.83 1.68
C VAL A 166 7.74 -1.13 2.32
N SER A 167 7.42 -2.43 2.51
CA SER A 167 6.34 -2.88 3.38
C SER A 167 6.55 -2.31 4.77
N ASP A 168 7.72 -2.45 5.39
CA ASP A 168 7.91 -1.86 6.71
C ASP A 168 7.85 -0.32 6.70
N GLU A 169 8.24 0.36 5.62
CA GLU A 169 8.26 1.84 5.59
C GLU A 169 6.89 2.48 5.32
N PHE A 170 5.86 1.75 4.83
CA PHE A 170 4.48 2.27 4.67
C PHE A 170 3.38 1.40 5.31
N VAL A 171 3.55 0.07 5.37
CA VAL A 171 2.70 -0.85 6.14
C VAL A 171 2.96 -0.70 7.63
N ALA A 172 4.19 -0.49 8.10
CA ALA A 172 4.38 -0.19 9.53
C ALA A 172 3.69 1.12 9.92
N PRO A 173 3.80 2.23 9.18
CA PRO A 173 2.97 3.42 9.44
C PRO A 173 1.47 3.17 9.37
N TYR A 174 0.95 2.40 8.40
CA TYR A 174 -0.50 2.13 8.32
C TYR A 174 -0.98 1.17 9.41
N ALA A 175 -0.22 0.14 9.74
CA ALA A 175 -0.50 -0.80 10.82
C ALA A 175 -0.34 -0.15 12.19
N VAL A 176 0.68 0.70 12.39
CA VAL A 176 0.86 1.55 13.58
C VAL A 176 -0.26 2.57 13.67
N ALA A 177 -0.63 3.26 12.59
CA ALA A 177 -1.75 4.18 12.58
C ALA A 177 -3.08 3.46 12.88
N SER A 178 -3.30 2.28 12.30
CA SER A 178 -4.47 1.45 12.57
C SER A 178 -4.51 0.97 14.03
N GLY A 179 -3.36 0.54 14.56
CA GLY A 179 -3.21 0.13 15.96
C GLY A 179 -3.43 1.29 16.93
N LEU A 180 -2.80 2.44 16.70
CA LEU A 180 -2.97 3.65 17.50
C LEU A 180 -4.41 4.16 17.45
N THR A 181 -5.03 4.16 16.28
CA THR A 181 -6.44 4.57 16.11
C THR A 181 -7.38 3.59 16.80
N ALA A 182 -7.13 2.28 16.70
CA ALA A 182 -7.92 1.26 17.39
C ALA A 182 -7.79 1.36 18.91
N VAL A 183 -6.59 1.61 19.44
CA VAL A 183 -6.35 1.86 20.87
C VAL A 183 -7.06 3.13 21.34
N ALA A 184 -6.96 4.23 20.57
CA ALA A 184 -7.65 5.48 20.87
C ALA A 184 -9.18 5.29 20.87
N ASN A 185 -9.73 4.63 19.85
CA ASN A 185 -11.17 4.34 19.77
C ASN A 185 -11.63 3.37 20.86
N ALA A 186 -10.83 2.37 21.24
CA ALA A 186 -11.13 1.49 22.37
C ALA A 186 -11.17 2.27 23.71
N GLY A 187 -10.22 3.18 23.93
CA GLY A 187 -10.20 4.07 25.09
C GLY A 187 -11.42 5.00 25.13
N LEU A 188 -11.79 5.58 23.99
CA LEU A 188 -13.00 6.39 23.84
C LEU A 188 -14.28 5.58 24.12
N MET A 189 -14.37 4.34 23.60
CA MET A 189 -15.48 3.42 23.90
C MET A 189 -15.55 3.08 25.39
N TYR A 190 -14.40 2.86 26.04
CA TYR A 190 -14.33 2.59 27.47
C TYR A 190 -14.79 3.80 28.31
N LEU A 191 -14.33 5.01 27.97
CA LEU A 191 -14.74 6.25 28.64
C LEU A 191 -16.22 6.55 28.42
N ASN A 192 -16.73 6.32 27.20
CA ASN A 192 -18.15 6.44 26.89
C ASN A 192 -18.99 5.43 27.69
N HIS A 193 -18.50 4.19 27.86
CA HIS A 193 -19.19 3.16 28.65
C HIS A 193 -19.17 3.43 30.17
N ARG A 194 -18.10 4.02 30.69
CA ARG A 194 -17.90 4.33 32.12
C ARG A 194 -18.43 5.70 32.54
N ALA A 195 -18.94 6.49 31.61
CA ALA A 195 -19.47 7.82 31.88
C ALA A 195 -20.71 7.75 32.79
N SER A 196 -20.53 8.04 34.08
CA SER A 196 -21.63 8.13 35.06
C SER A 196 -22.16 9.56 35.25
N THR A 197 -21.48 10.57 34.70
CA THR A 197 -21.81 11.98 34.92
C THR A 197 -22.81 12.49 33.87
N PRO A 198 -23.82 13.27 34.27
CA PRO A 198 -24.80 13.79 33.33
C PRO A 198 -24.16 14.61 32.19
N GLY A 199 -24.57 14.37 30.94
CA GLY A 199 -24.03 15.03 29.73
C GLY A 199 -22.65 14.55 29.25
N TRP A 200 -21.90 13.81 30.07
CA TRP A 200 -20.56 13.29 29.72
C TRP A 200 -20.64 12.19 28.65
N HIS A 201 -21.64 11.31 28.74
CA HIS A 201 -21.93 10.23 27.77
C HIS A 201 -22.24 10.76 26.34
N ARG A 202 -22.85 11.94 26.20
CA ARG A 202 -23.12 12.56 24.88
C ARG A 202 -21.86 13.11 24.21
N THR A 203 -20.97 13.73 25.00
CA THR A 203 -19.69 14.28 24.50
C THR A 203 -18.80 13.16 23.97
N TRP A 204 -18.61 12.09 24.75
CA TRP A 204 -17.82 10.94 24.33
C TRP A 204 -18.52 10.08 23.27
N GLY A 205 -19.85 10.06 23.26
CA GLY A 205 -20.65 9.46 22.17
C GLY A 205 -20.41 10.16 20.83
N GLY A 206 -20.39 11.49 20.80
CA GLY A 206 -20.07 12.28 19.61
C GLY A 206 -18.63 12.09 19.11
N ILE A 207 -17.66 12.08 20.04
CA ILE A 207 -16.24 11.82 19.72
C ILE A 207 -16.06 10.39 19.18
N GLY A 208 -16.72 9.40 19.79
CA GLY A 208 -16.69 8.00 19.32
C GLY A 208 -17.31 7.81 17.94
N LEU A 209 -18.39 8.54 17.64
CA LEU A 209 -19.02 8.52 16.31
C LEU A 209 -18.10 9.06 15.21
N LEU A 210 -17.44 10.20 15.47
CA LEU A 210 -16.48 10.80 14.54
C LEU A 210 -15.23 9.92 14.35
N GLY A 211 -14.70 9.38 15.45
CA GLY A 211 -13.56 8.45 15.41
C GLY A 211 -13.89 7.15 14.68
N GLY A 212 -15.09 6.61 14.89
CA GLY A 212 -15.58 5.42 14.19
C GLY A 212 -15.79 5.65 12.70
N ALA A 213 -16.41 6.77 12.30
CA ALA A 213 -16.61 7.12 10.89
C ALA A 213 -15.28 7.30 10.14
N THR A 214 -14.31 7.94 10.78
CA THR A 214 -12.95 8.12 10.22
C THR A 214 -12.27 6.77 10.02
N GLN A 215 -12.33 5.88 11.01
CA GLN A 215 -11.71 4.56 10.92
C GLN A 215 -12.40 3.66 9.87
N THR A 216 -13.72 3.74 9.73
CA THR A 216 -14.44 3.04 8.66
C THR A 216 -14.07 3.56 7.27
N ALA A 217 -13.96 4.89 7.09
CA ALA A 217 -13.52 5.48 5.83
C ALA A 217 -12.10 5.04 5.45
N MET A 218 -11.17 5.00 6.41
CA MET A 218 -9.83 4.45 6.21
C MET A 218 -9.87 2.99 5.76
N GLY A 219 -10.67 2.14 6.44
CA GLY A 219 -10.82 0.73 6.07
C GLY A 219 -11.37 0.52 4.66
N LEU A 220 -12.41 1.27 4.28
CA LEU A 220 -13.00 1.18 2.95
C LEU A 220 -12.07 1.68 1.84
N SER A 221 -11.27 2.72 2.11
CA SER A 221 -10.32 3.27 1.13
C SER A 221 -9.20 2.31 0.74
N ALA A 222 -8.91 1.31 1.58
CA ALA A 222 -7.89 0.30 1.36
C ALA A 222 -8.46 -1.08 0.94
N TRP A 223 -9.79 -1.23 0.78
CA TRP A 223 -10.45 -2.53 0.60
C TRP A 223 -10.14 -3.23 -0.73
N SER A 224 -9.85 -2.45 -1.78
CA SER A 224 -9.56 -2.98 -3.11
C SER A 224 -8.18 -3.61 -3.23
N ASP A 225 -7.27 -3.33 -2.29
CA ASP A 225 -5.89 -3.81 -2.32
C ASP A 225 -5.74 -5.09 -1.48
N SER A 226 -5.33 -6.19 -2.14
CA SER A 226 -5.23 -7.50 -1.51
C SER A 226 -4.27 -7.55 -0.33
N ASP A 227 -3.24 -6.70 -0.34
CA ASP A 227 -2.18 -6.70 0.66
C ASP A 227 -2.63 -6.02 1.96
N TYR A 228 -3.63 -5.13 1.88
CA TYR A 228 -4.20 -4.42 3.02
C TYR A 228 -5.57 -4.94 3.45
N ARG A 229 -6.18 -5.86 2.69
CA ARG A 229 -7.49 -6.47 3.00
C ARG A 229 -7.71 -6.87 4.47
N PRO A 230 -6.78 -7.53 5.17
CA PRO A 230 -6.99 -7.87 6.58
C PRO A 230 -7.10 -6.61 7.48
N PHE A 231 -6.27 -5.59 7.24
CA PHE A 231 -6.31 -4.32 7.99
C PHE A 231 -7.48 -3.43 7.58
N ALA A 232 -7.84 -3.43 6.29
CA ALA A 232 -9.02 -2.77 5.74
C ALA A 232 -10.29 -3.34 6.37
N ALA A 233 -10.38 -4.67 6.46
CA ALA A 233 -11.48 -5.37 7.12
C ALA A 233 -11.55 -5.06 8.62
N PHE A 234 -10.42 -5.07 9.31
CA PHE A 234 -10.34 -4.70 10.71
C PHE A 234 -10.80 -3.26 10.96
N ASN A 235 -10.27 -2.27 10.24
CA ASN A 235 -10.63 -0.87 10.42
C ASN A 235 -12.10 -0.59 10.07
N ALA A 236 -12.62 -1.21 9.01
CA ALA A 236 -14.03 -1.08 8.64
C ALA A 236 -14.95 -1.63 9.74
N ALA A 237 -14.66 -2.84 10.25
CA ALA A 237 -15.45 -3.48 11.29
C ALA A 237 -15.36 -2.77 12.63
N PHE A 238 -14.16 -2.37 13.05
CA PHE A 238 -13.93 -1.70 14.33
C PHE A 238 -14.49 -0.28 14.34
N GLY A 239 -14.33 0.46 13.24
CA GLY A 239 -14.94 1.77 13.06
C GLY A 239 -16.48 1.71 13.14
N ALA A 240 -17.09 0.71 12.50
CA ALA A 240 -18.54 0.50 12.55
C ALA A 240 -19.02 0.18 13.98
N ALA A 241 -18.29 -0.65 14.73
CA ALA A 241 -18.61 -0.93 16.12
C ALA A 241 -18.50 0.33 17.02
N SER A 242 -17.48 1.16 16.80
CA SER A 242 -17.32 2.44 17.49
C SER A 242 -18.47 3.41 17.19
N MET A 243 -18.91 3.50 15.92
CA MET A 243 -20.07 4.29 15.53
C MET A 243 -21.36 3.85 16.23
N VAL A 244 -21.62 2.53 16.29
CA VAL A 244 -22.80 1.99 16.99
C VAL A 244 -22.78 2.37 18.47
N MET A 245 -21.62 2.28 19.13
CA MET A 245 -21.47 2.67 20.53
C MET A 245 -21.57 4.19 20.73
N GLY A 246 -21.09 4.99 19.78
CA GLY A 246 -21.23 6.45 19.77
C GLY A 246 -22.69 6.90 19.67
N VAL A 247 -23.43 6.33 18.70
CA VAL A 247 -24.88 6.54 18.53
C VAL A 247 -25.62 6.14 19.80
N ARG A 248 -25.27 4.99 20.39
CA ARG A 248 -25.86 4.54 21.66
C ARG A 248 -25.63 5.56 22.77
N GLY A 249 -24.43 6.11 22.90
CA GLY A 249 -24.11 7.16 23.88
C GLY A 249 -24.86 8.49 23.65
N LEU A 250 -25.21 8.81 22.40
CA LEU A 250 -26.02 10.01 22.10
C LEU A 250 -27.51 9.83 22.40
N LEU A 251 -28.01 8.59 22.32
CA LEU A 251 -29.44 8.27 22.45
C LEU A 251 -29.88 7.86 23.86
N HIS A 252 -28.97 7.44 24.74
CA HIS A 252 -29.36 7.09 26.11
C HIS A 252 -29.62 8.35 26.95
N PRO A 253 -30.75 8.42 27.67
CA PRO A 253 -31.00 9.50 28.63
C PRO A 253 -30.05 9.40 29.82
N ASP A 254 -29.74 10.56 30.43
CA ASP A 254 -29.00 10.62 31.68
C ASP A 254 -29.66 9.70 32.71
N ARG A 255 -28.89 8.78 33.30
CA ARG A 255 -29.37 8.08 34.49
C ARG A 255 -29.35 9.08 35.63
N GLU A 256 -30.52 9.56 36.04
CA GLU A 256 -30.66 10.18 37.35
C GLU A 256 -30.29 9.09 38.38
N GLU A 257 -29.12 9.22 39.01
CA GLU A 257 -28.91 8.47 40.25
C GLU A 257 -29.97 8.96 41.25
N PRO A 258 -30.72 8.05 41.90
CA PRO A 258 -31.62 8.48 42.97
C PRO A 258 -30.76 9.20 44.01
N LEU A 259 -31.08 10.48 44.24
CA LEU A 259 -30.48 11.30 45.28
C LEU A 259 -30.68 10.58 46.63
N VAL A 260 -29.66 9.86 47.09
CA VAL A 260 -29.64 9.31 48.46
C VAL A 260 -29.18 10.46 49.36
N ALA A 261 -30.13 11.32 49.73
CA ALA A 261 -29.87 12.33 50.75
C ALA A 261 -29.74 11.61 52.11
N PRO A 262 -28.70 11.89 52.92
CA PRO A 262 -28.65 11.41 54.29
C PRO A 262 -29.83 12.04 55.05
N VAL A 263 -30.78 11.22 55.47
CA VAL A 263 -31.83 11.67 56.40
C VAL A 263 -31.28 11.44 57.80
N ALA A 264 -31.09 12.52 58.55
CA ALA A 264 -30.81 12.42 59.97
C ALA A 264 -32.05 11.86 60.66
N THR A 265 -32.02 10.59 61.07
CA THR A 265 -33.04 10.05 61.98
C THR A 265 -32.60 10.33 63.41
N ARG A 266 -33.56 10.44 64.33
CA ARG A 266 -33.34 10.90 65.71
C ARG A 266 -32.35 10.02 66.50
N ASP A 267 -32.04 8.82 65.99
CA ASP A 267 -31.19 7.81 66.63
C ASP A 267 -29.95 7.38 65.79
N GLY A 268 -29.64 8.07 64.67
CA GLY A 268 -28.46 7.80 63.83
C GLY A 268 -28.69 8.01 62.33
N VAL A 269 -27.61 8.07 61.53
CA VAL A 269 -27.66 8.24 60.06
C VAL A 269 -28.03 6.90 59.39
N GLY A 270 -29.23 6.83 58.80
CA GLY A 270 -29.66 5.72 57.96
C GLY A 270 -29.82 6.16 56.49
N LEU A 271 -29.46 5.28 55.54
CA LEU A 271 -29.67 5.50 54.11
C LEU A 271 -31.06 4.97 53.72
N VAL A 272 -31.90 5.82 53.10
CA VAL A 272 -33.18 5.38 52.50
C VAL A 272 -33.14 5.69 51.01
N ALA A 273 -33.34 4.66 50.17
CA ALA A 273 -33.51 4.83 48.74
C ALA A 273 -34.93 5.32 48.42
N SER A 274 -35.05 6.44 47.71
CA SER A 274 -36.35 6.94 47.25
C SER A 274 -36.78 6.14 46.01
N LEU A 275 -37.75 5.25 46.16
CA LEU A 275 -38.42 4.59 45.04
C LEU A 275 -39.55 5.51 44.55
N LYS A 276 -39.39 6.10 43.37
CA LYS A 276 -40.49 6.72 42.63
C LYS A 276 -41.16 5.64 41.77
N PHE A 277 -42.48 5.49 41.91
CA PHE A 277 -43.33 4.65 41.05
C PHE A 277 -43.51 5.27 39.67
#